data_AF-J9FEE1-F1
#
_entry.id   AF-J9FEE1-F1
#
_cell.length_a   1.000
_cell.length_b   1.000
_cell.length_c   1.000
_cell.angle_alpha   90.00
_cell.angle_beta   90.00
_cell.angle_gamma   90.00
#
_symmetry.space_group_name_H-M   'P 1'
#
loop_
_entity.id
_entity.type
_entity.pdbx_description
1 polymer ?
#
loop_
_entity_poly.entity_id
_entity_poly.type
_entity_poly.pdbx_seq_one_letter_code
_entity_poly.pdbx_strand_id
1 'polypeptide(L)'
;KLDPVVGREKEIDRIVQILSRRKKNNPMLIGEPGVGKSAIVEGLALRIVEKKVSRILFDKRVVMLDMASVVSGTKYRGQFEERIRCIINELQKNPNVILFIDEIHTIVGAGAATGSMDAANMLKPALARGEIQCIGATTLAEYRKNIEKDGALERRFQKILVEPTSAKETLQILKNIKDKY
;
A
#
# COMPACT_ATOMS: atom_id res chain seq x y z
N LYS A 1 -0.03 12.98 15.68
CA LYS A 1 0.94 12.08 16.39
C LYS A 1 0.40 10.67 16.20
N LEU A 2 1.15 9.74 15.59
CA LEU A 2 0.63 8.41 15.23
C LEU A 2 0.27 7.58 16.47
N ASP A 3 -0.66 6.64 16.30
CA ASP A 3 -1.02 5.67 17.34
C ASP A 3 0.03 4.56 17.47
N PRO A 4 0.31 4.10 18.70
CA PRO A 4 1.20 2.97 18.88
C PRO A 4 0.58 1.74 18.23
N VAL A 5 1.31 1.12 17.31
CA VAL A 5 0.87 -0.08 16.61
C VAL A 5 1.21 -1.29 17.48
N VAL A 6 0.19 -1.98 17.95
CA VAL A 6 0.33 -3.12 18.88
C VAL A 6 -0.04 -4.42 18.18
N GLY A 7 0.76 -5.47 18.40
CA GLY A 7 0.44 -6.83 17.93
C GLY A 7 0.64 -7.05 16.43
N ARG A 8 1.22 -6.10 15.69
CA ARG A 8 1.45 -6.19 14.24
C ARG A 8 2.93 -6.31 13.83
N GLU A 9 3.78 -6.75 14.75
CA GLU A 9 5.22 -6.81 14.51
C GLU A 9 5.57 -7.76 13.36
N LYS A 10 4.91 -8.91 13.27
CA LYS A 10 5.15 -9.92 12.23
C LYS A 10 4.87 -9.38 10.83
N GLU A 11 3.76 -8.65 10.66
CA GLU A 11 3.40 -8.04 9.39
C GLU A 11 4.36 -6.92 9.02
N ILE A 12 4.74 -6.06 9.98
CA ILE A 12 5.71 -4.98 9.75
C ILE A 12 7.08 -5.56 9.37
N ASP A 13 7.57 -6.57 10.09
CA ASP A 13 8.84 -7.25 9.77
C ASP A 13 8.80 -7.86 8.37
N ARG A 14 7.67 -8.46 7.99
CA ARG A 14 7.49 -9.02 6.66
C ARG A 14 7.51 -7.95 5.57
N ILE A 15 6.88 -6.79 5.81
CA ILE A 15 6.94 -5.63 4.91
C ILE A 15 8.39 -5.16 4.76
N VAL A 16 9.11 -4.95 5.87
CA VAL A 16 10.53 -4.53 5.87
C VAL A 16 11.38 -5.52 5.06
N GLN A 17 11.17 -6.82 5.27
CA GLN A 17 11.88 -7.87 4.54
C GLN A 17 11.62 -7.78 3.03
N ILE A 18 10.37 -7.58 2.61
CA ILE A 18 10.00 -7.50 1.19
C ILE A 18 10.56 -6.22 0.56
N LEU A 19 10.38 -5.07 1.20
CA LEU A 19 10.87 -3.78 0.69
C LEU A 19 12.40 -3.73 0.55
N SER A 20 13.13 -4.52 1.34
CA SER A 20 14.59 -4.62 1.30
C SER A 20 15.11 -5.50 0.15
N ARG A 21 14.25 -6.15 -0.63
CA ARG A 21 14.66 -7.02 -1.76
C ARG A 21 14.97 -6.21 -3.02
N ARG A 22 15.81 -6.76 -3.88
CA ARG A 22 16.10 -6.20 -5.22
C ARG A 22 14.99 -6.46 -6.26
N LYS A 23 14.22 -7.54 -6.10
CA LYS A 23 13.13 -7.95 -7.00
C LYS A 23 11.92 -8.39 -6.18
N LYS A 24 10.72 -8.22 -6.74
CA LYS A 24 9.43 -8.50 -6.05
C LYS A 24 9.38 -7.84 -4.67
N ASN A 25 9.69 -6.54 -4.66
CA ASN A 25 9.87 -5.72 -3.47
C ASN A 25 8.65 -4.85 -3.15
N ASN A 26 7.47 -5.22 -3.68
CA ASN A 26 6.20 -4.55 -3.39
C ASN A 26 5.35 -5.45 -2.49
N PRO A 27 5.13 -5.09 -1.21
CA PRO A 27 4.23 -5.81 -0.33
C PRO A 27 2.76 -5.60 -0.74
N MET A 28 1.95 -6.64 -0.61
CA MET A 28 0.50 -6.58 -0.77
C MET A 28 -0.17 -7.08 0.51
N LEU A 29 -0.77 -6.17 1.27
CA LEU A 29 -1.53 -6.47 2.48
C LEU A 29 -2.95 -6.92 2.08
N ILE A 30 -3.28 -8.15 2.42
CA ILE A 30 -4.56 -8.78 2.08
C ILE A 30 -5.25 -9.18 3.38
N GLY A 31 -6.40 -8.59 3.65
CA GLY A 31 -7.19 -8.89 4.84
C GLY A 31 -8.55 -8.21 4.78
N GLU A 32 -9.47 -8.59 5.66
CA GLU A 32 -10.81 -8.00 5.70
C GLU A 32 -10.78 -6.48 5.98
N PRO A 33 -11.82 -5.72 5.62
CA PRO A 33 -11.94 -4.33 6.04
C PRO A 33 -11.86 -4.20 7.57
N GLY A 34 -11.21 -3.13 8.05
CA GLY A 34 -11.11 -2.85 9.49
C GLY A 34 -10.05 -3.63 10.27
N VAL A 35 -9.31 -4.58 9.67
CA VAL A 35 -8.24 -5.32 10.38
C VAL A 35 -6.99 -4.48 10.68
N GLY A 36 -6.94 -3.22 10.27
CA GLY A 36 -5.82 -2.30 10.57
C GLY A 36 -4.68 -2.33 9.56
N LYS A 37 -4.96 -2.53 8.26
CA LYS A 37 -3.95 -2.51 7.19
C LYS A 37 -3.17 -1.19 7.14
N SER A 38 -3.85 -0.06 7.28
CA SER A 38 -3.22 1.28 7.32
C SER A 38 -2.37 1.46 8.58
N ALA A 39 -2.83 0.97 9.73
CA ALA A 39 -2.05 1.00 10.98
C ALA A 39 -0.72 0.22 10.85
N ILE A 40 -0.69 -0.90 10.13
CA ILE A 40 0.57 -1.63 9.85
C ILE A 40 1.56 -0.74 9.09
N VAL A 41 1.07 0.03 8.10
CA VAL A 41 1.89 0.93 7.28
C VAL A 41 2.37 2.14 8.09
N GLU A 42 1.55 2.67 8.98
CA GLU A 42 1.96 3.70 9.94
C GLU A 42 3.04 3.19 10.90
N GLY A 43 2.92 1.94 11.36
CA GLY A 43 3.93 1.27 12.18
C GLY A 43 5.25 1.11 11.45
N LEU A 44 5.22 0.79 10.14
CA LEU A 44 6.41 0.81 9.30
C LEU A 44 7.04 2.21 9.26
N ALA A 45 6.25 3.25 9.03
CA ALA A 45 6.76 4.63 8.96
C ALA A 45 7.44 5.04 10.28
N LEU A 46 6.86 4.68 11.42
CA LEU A 46 7.47 4.90 12.73
C LEU A 46 8.80 4.16 12.86
N ARG A 47 8.87 2.88 12.47
CA ARG A 47 10.11 2.09 12.53
C ARG A 47 11.21 2.63 11.61
N ILE A 48 10.85 3.21 10.45
CA ILE A 48 11.82 3.86 9.57
C ILE A 48 12.45 5.08 10.26
N VAL A 49 11.62 5.93 10.88
CA VAL A 49 12.09 7.12 11.64
C VAL A 49 12.97 6.71 12.83
N GLU A 50 12.57 5.68 13.56
CA GLU A 50 13.34 5.14 14.70
C GLU A 50 14.58 4.34 14.28
N LYS A 51 14.84 4.18 12.97
CA LYS A 51 15.91 3.34 12.41
C LYS A 51 15.88 1.89 12.89
N LYS A 52 14.69 1.38 13.25
CA LYS A 52 14.43 -0.03 13.59
C LYS A 52 14.10 -0.89 12.37
N VAL A 53 14.73 -0.58 11.23
CA VAL A 53 14.57 -1.26 9.95
C VAL A 53 15.95 -1.52 9.33
N SER A 54 16.00 -2.26 8.22
CA SER A 54 17.24 -2.39 7.45
C SER A 54 17.76 -1.02 6.99
N ARG A 55 19.08 -0.85 6.93
CA ARG A 55 19.74 0.37 6.44
C ARG A 55 19.27 0.79 5.04
N ILE A 56 18.82 -0.17 4.23
CA ILE A 56 18.27 0.06 2.87
C ILE A 56 17.00 0.93 2.92
N LEU A 57 16.26 0.90 4.03
CA LEU A 57 15.03 1.66 4.22
C LEU A 57 15.25 2.95 5.03
N PHE A 58 16.48 3.27 5.42
CA PHE A 58 16.77 4.53 6.10
C PHE A 58 16.43 5.70 5.18
N ASP A 59 15.90 6.76 5.78
CA ASP A 59 15.52 8.01 5.13
C ASP A 59 14.44 7.86 4.03
N LYS A 60 13.86 6.66 3.87
CA LYS A 60 12.69 6.47 3.02
C LYS A 60 11.46 7.12 3.64
N ARG A 61 10.62 7.67 2.77
CA ARG A 61 9.37 8.34 3.14
C ARG A 61 8.19 7.49 2.69
N VAL A 62 7.26 7.20 3.58
CA VAL A 62 6.00 6.55 3.21
C VAL A 62 4.97 7.64 2.87
N VAL A 63 4.37 7.56 1.69
CA VAL A 63 3.37 8.54 1.22
C VAL A 63 2.12 7.78 0.80
N MET A 64 0.98 8.13 1.39
CA MET A 64 -0.31 7.57 1.02
C MET A 64 -0.88 8.29 -0.21
N LEU A 65 -1.37 7.52 -1.18
CA LEU A 65 -2.09 8.07 -2.32
C LEU A 65 -3.57 8.20 -1.98
N ASP A 66 -4.06 9.44 -1.90
CA ASP A 66 -5.49 9.70 -1.76
C ASP A 66 -6.19 9.64 -3.12
N MET A 67 -6.89 8.54 -3.37
CA MET A 67 -7.63 8.33 -4.61
C MET A 67 -8.75 9.35 -4.83
N ALA A 68 -9.39 9.84 -3.77
CA ALA A 68 -10.44 10.84 -3.89
C ALA A 68 -9.87 12.14 -4.46
N SER A 69 -8.71 12.59 -3.96
CA SER A 69 -7.99 13.73 -4.51
C SER A 69 -7.58 13.53 -5.97
N VAL A 70 -7.09 12.34 -6.34
CA VAL A 70 -6.70 12.06 -7.74
C VAL A 70 -7.88 12.19 -8.70
N VAL A 71 -9.06 11.67 -8.33
CA VAL A 71 -10.29 11.69 -9.14
C VAL A 71 -11.00 13.06 -9.08
N SER A 72 -10.84 13.80 -7.98
CA SER A 72 -11.52 15.08 -7.79
C SER A 72 -11.15 16.09 -8.90
N GLY A 73 -12.16 16.70 -9.53
CA GLY A 73 -11.92 17.68 -10.60
C GLY A 73 -11.42 17.10 -11.93
N THR A 74 -11.40 15.77 -12.10
CA THR A 74 -11.23 15.14 -13.41
C THR A 74 -12.62 14.89 -14.01
N LYS A 75 -12.99 15.65 -15.03
CA LYS A 75 -14.26 15.44 -15.77
C LYS A 75 -14.11 14.39 -16.86
N TYR A 76 -12.89 14.22 -17.35
CA TYR A 76 -12.55 13.33 -18.44
C TYR A 76 -11.47 12.34 -18.03
N ARG A 77 -11.55 11.13 -18.57
CA ARG A 77 -10.58 10.04 -18.33
C ARG A 77 -9.13 10.47 -18.59
N GLY A 78 -8.87 11.23 -19.65
CA GLY A 78 -7.52 11.70 -19.99
C GLY A 78 -6.87 12.55 -18.88
N GLN A 79 -7.66 13.35 -18.15
CA GLN A 79 -7.17 14.18 -17.04
C GLN A 79 -6.74 13.32 -15.84
N PHE A 80 -7.48 12.25 -15.57
CA PHE A 80 -7.12 11.29 -14.54
C PHE A 80 -5.83 10.54 -14.89
N GLU A 81 -5.72 10.05 -16.14
CA GLU A 81 -4.51 9.40 -16.62
C GLU A 81 -3.29 10.34 -16.57
N GLU A 82 -3.45 11.60 -16.94
CA GLU A 82 -2.39 12.61 -16.83
C GLU A 82 -1.92 12.81 -15.38
N ARG A 83 -2.84 12.88 -14.42
CA ARG A 83 -2.49 12.98 -12.99
C ARG A 83 -1.71 11.77 -12.50
N ILE A 84 -2.16 10.57 -12.85
CA ILE A 84 -1.43 9.32 -12.54
C ILE A 84 -0.04 9.34 -13.16
N ARG A 85 0.11 9.83 -14.40
CA ARG A 85 1.40 9.98 -15.06
C ARG A 85 2.32 10.93 -14.29
N CYS A 86 1.81 12.08 -13.86
CA CYS A 86 2.56 13.03 -13.06
C CYS A 86 3.03 12.41 -11.73
N ILE A 87 2.16 11.65 -11.05
CA ILE A 87 2.52 10.92 -9.82
C ILE A 87 3.64 9.92 -10.08
N ILE A 88 3.54 9.11 -11.14
CA ILE A 88 4.57 8.12 -11.50
C ILE A 88 5.91 8.82 -11.80
N ASN A 89 5.89 9.90 -12.58
CA ASN A 89 7.08 10.67 -12.91
C ASN A 89 7.74 11.28 -11.67
N GLU A 90 6.96 11.72 -10.69
CA GLU A 90 7.49 12.24 -9.43
C GLU A 90 8.12 11.14 -8.58
N LEU A 91 7.49 9.97 -8.50
CA LEU A 91 8.04 8.82 -7.77
C LEU A 91 9.34 8.31 -8.40
N GLN A 92 9.45 8.33 -9.74
CA GLN A 92 10.68 7.99 -10.47
C GLN A 92 11.86 8.90 -10.11
N LYS A 93 11.60 10.20 -9.92
CA LYS A 93 12.62 11.18 -9.51
C LYS A 93 13.00 11.06 -8.04
N ASN A 94 12.12 10.47 -7.23
CA ASN A 94 12.28 10.36 -5.78
C ASN A 94 12.27 8.88 -5.32
N PRO A 95 13.37 8.13 -5.55
CA PRO A 95 13.46 6.69 -5.21
C PRO A 95 13.38 6.38 -3.70
N ASN A 96 13.46 7.42 -2.87
CA ASN A 96 13.32 7.32 -1.42
C ASN A 96 11.84 7.29 -1.00
N VAL A 97 10.89 7.45 -1.91
CA VAL A 97 9.46 7.37 -1.59
C VAL A 97 8.95 5.94 -1.72
N ILE A 98 8.24 5.46 -0.70
CA ILE A 98 7.42 4.26 -0.72
C ILE A 98 5.97 4.72 -0.83
N LEU A 99 5.32 4.40 -1.93
CA LEU A 99 3.91 4.74 -2.14
C LEU A 99 3.02 3.73 -1.40
N PHE A 100 2.11 4.20 -0.58
CA PHE A 100 1.03 3.37 -0.03
C PHE A 100 -0.26 3.64 -0.80
N ILE A 101 -0.84 2.56 -1.35
CA ILE A 101 -2.12 2.61 -2.05
C ILE A 101 -3.10 1.74 -1.27
N ASP A 102 -3.98 2.39 -0.52
CA ASP A 102 -5.14 1.69 0.04
C ASP A 102 -6.14 1.37 -1.08
N GLU A 103 -6.85 0.27 -0.92
CA GLU A 103 -7.78 -0.25 -1.92
C GLU A 103 -7.20 -0.28 -3.34
N ILE A 104 -5.98 -0.84 -3.50
CA ILE A 104 -5.26 -0.88 -4.79
C ILE A 104 -6.06 -1.53 -5.93
N HIS A 105 -7.07 -2.33 -5.62
CA HIS A 105 -7.99 -2.87 -6.63
C HIS A 105 -8.81 -1.77 -7.33
N THR A 106 -9.02 -0.60 -6.73
CA THR A 106 -9.75 0.52 -7.35
C THR A 106 -9.02 1.09 -8.56
N ILE A 107 -7.69 1.10 -8.55
CA ILE A 107 -6.87 1.56 -9.68
C ILE A 107 -6.54 0.45 -10.69
N VAL A 108 -6.74 -0.82 -10.31
CA VAL A 108 -6.47 -1.99 -11.15
C VAL A 108 -7.73 -2.55 -11.82
N GLY A 109 -8.87 -2.49 -11.12
CA GLY A 109 -10.09 -3.24 -11.41
C GLY A 109 -11.32 -2.39 -11.71
N ALA A 110 -11.19 -1.09 -11.97
CA ALA A 110 -12.30 -0.19 -12.32
C ALA A 110 -13.00 -0.52 -13.66
N GLY A 111 -12.86 -1.73 -14.19
CA GLY A 111 -13.37 -2.16 -15.50
C GLY A 111 -14.84 -2.55 -15.56
N ALA A 112 -15.62 -2.50 -14.46
CA ALA A 112 -16.96 -3.09 -14.42
C ALA A 112 -18.15 -2.13 -14.19
N ALA A 113 -17.92 -0.84 -13.91
CA ALA A 113 -18.99 0.14 -13.80
C ALA A 113 -18.60 1.42 -14.56
N THR A 114 -19.39 1.77 -15.58
CA THR A 114 -19.46 3.07 -16.28
C THR A 114 -18.26 4.01 -16.08
N GLY A 115 -17.23 3.89 -16.94
CA GLY A 115 -16.11 4.84 -17.00
C GLY A 115 -14.75 4.26 -16.60
N SER A 116 -14.37 3.11 -17.16
CA SER A 116 -13.18 2.34 -16.75
C SER A 116 -11.88 3.15 -16.67
N MET A 117 -11.42 3.36 -15.43
CA MET A 117 -10.17 4.03 -15.07
C MET A 117 -9.06 2.97 -14.92
N ASP A 118 -8.50 2.50 -16.04
CA ASP A 118 -7.43 1.49 -16.01
C ASP A 118 -6.04 2.14 -15.82
N ALA A 119 -5.79 2.63 -14.61
CA ALA A 119 -4.45 3.10 -14.21
C ALA A 119 -3.45 1.94 -14.07
N ALA A 120 -3.91 0.70 -14.05
CA ALA A 120 -3.08 -0.50 -13.96
C ALA A 120 -2.05 -0.54 -15.09
N ASN A 121 -2.47 -0.22 -16.33
CA ASN A 121 -1.57 -0.22 -17.49
C ASN A 121 -0.47 0.86 -17.40
N MET A 122 -0.71 1.93 -16.66
CA MET A 122 0.29 2.96 -16.42
C MET A 122 1.29 2.55 -15.34
N LEU A 123 0.82 1.82 -14.32
CA LEU A 123 1.65 1.37 -13.20
C LEU A 123 2.48 0.12 -13.51
N LYS A 124 1.96 -0.81 -14.33
CA LYS A 124 2.64 -2.07 -14.69
C LYS A 124 4.08 -1.86 -15.17
N PRO A 125 4.39 -0.95 -16.11
CA PRO A 125 5.75 -0.73 -16.58
C PRO A 125 6.67 -0.20 -15.48
N ALA A 126 6.21 0.77 -14.69
CA ALA A 126 6.99 1.36 -13.61
C ALA A 126 7.30 0.33 -12.49
N LEU A 127 6.31 -0.49 -12.13
CA LEU A 127 6.49 -1.61 -11.19
C LEU A 127 7.41 -2.69 -11.76
N ALA A 128 7.34 -2.95 -13.06
CA ALA A 128 8.18 -3.95 -13.72
C ALA A 128 9.64 -3.56 -13.82
N ARG A 129 9.91 -2.27 -14.05
CA ARG A 129 11.28 -1.73 -14.07
C ARG A 129 11.85 -1.49 -12.66
N GLY A 130 11.02 -1.58 -11.62
CA GLY A 130 11.42 -1.30 -10.24
C GLY A 130 11.67 0.18 -9.99
N GLU A 131 11.13 1.03 -10.85
CA GLU A 131 11.26 2.49 -10.77
C GLU A 131 10.41 3.09 -9.66
N ILE A 132 9.32 2.40 -9.30
CA ILE A 132 8.48 2.76 -8.17
C ILE A 132 8.43 1.58 -7.20
N GLN A 133 8.39 1.90 -5.91
CA GLN A 133 8.20 0.96 -4.84
C GLN A 133 6.89 1.30 -4.12
N CYS A 134 6.01 0.32 -3.96
CA CYS A 134 4.73 0.55 -3.29
C CYS A 134 4.31 -0.58 -2.35
N ILE A 135 3.43 -0.23 -1.42
CA ILE A 135 2.67 -1.12 -0.56
C ILE A 135 1.21 -1.01 -1.03
N GLY A 136 0.64 -2.13 -1.47
CA GLY A 136 -0.79 -2.21 -1.80
C GLY A 136 -1.57 -2.79 -0.62
N ALA A 137 -2.79 -2.29 -0.37
CA ALA A 137 -3.74 -2.92 0.53
C ALA A 137 -5.06 -3.24 -0.20
N THR A 138 -5.65 -4.39 0.11
CA THR A 138 -6.93 -4.82 -0.48
C THR A 138 -7.61 -5.89 0.37
N THR A 139 -8.87 -6.23 0.07
CA THR A 139 -9.57 -7.37 0.66
C THR A 139 -9.24 -8.66 -0.10
N LEU A 140 -9.49 -9.81 0.52
CA LEU A 140 -9.24 -11.10 -0.13
C LEU A 140 -10.13 -11.28 -1.37
N ALA A 141 -11.40 -10.86 -1.29
CA ALA A 141 -12.34 -10.92 -2.40
C ALA A 141 -11.87 -10.08 -3.60
N GLU A 142 -11.49 -8.82 -3.37
CA GLU A 142 -11.04 -7.92 -4.44
C GLU A 142 -9.65 -8.30 -4.98
N TYR A 143 -8.79 -8.87 -4.14
CA TYR A 143 -7.52 -9.44 -4.58
C TYR A 143 -7.75 -10.57 -5.60
N ARG A 144 -8.61 -11.55 -5.27
CA ARG A 144 -8.92 -12.69 -6.16
C ARG A 144 -9.62 -12.23 -7.44
N LYS A 145 -10.49 -11.23 -7.34
CA LYS A 145 -11.28 -10.73 -8.47
C LYS A 145 -10.43 -9.93 -9.47
N ASN A 146 -9.54 -9.05 -9.00
CA ASN A 146 -8.88 -8.06 -9.86
C ASN A 146 -7.36 -8.20 -9.94
N ILE A 147 -6.67 -8.59 -8.86
CA ILE A 147 -5.20 -8.60 -8.81
C ILE A 147 -4.64 -9.96 -9.21
N GLU A 148 -5.20 -11.05 -8.68
CA GLU A 148 -4.70 -12.42 -8.90
C GLU A 148 -4.85 -12.87 -10.36
N LYS A 149 -5.89 -12.37 -11.04
CA LYS A 149 -6.12 -12.64 -12.46
C LYS A 149 -5.15 -11.89 -13.37
N ASP A 150 -4.53 -10.82 -12.90
CA ASP A 150 -3.55 -10.04 -13.65
C ASP A 150 -2.14 -10.56 -13.36
N GLY A 151 -1.65 -11.46 -14.23
CA GLY A 151 -0.33 -12.06 -14.09
C GLY A 151 0.83 -11.06 -14.14
N ALA A 152 0.65 -9.85 -14.69
CA ALA A 152 1.68 -8.83 -14.68
C ALA A 152 1.82 -8.22 -13.29
N LEU A 153 0.70 -7.91 -12.62
CA LEU A 153 0.70 -7.36 -11.27
C LEU A 153 1.03 -8.42 -10.21
N GLU A 154 0.43 -9.61 -10.30
CA GLU A 154 0.67 -10.72 -9.36
C GLU A 154 2.19 -10.97 -9.17
N ARG A 155 2.94 -10.97 -10.29
CA ARG A 155 4.39 -11.23 -10.28
C ARG A 155 5.22 -10.11 -9.68
N ARG A 156 4.66 -8.92 -9.42
CA ARG A 156 5.36 -7.75 -8.84
C ARG A 156 5.14 -7.62 -7.34
N PHE A 157 4.05 -8.19 -6.84
CA PHE A 157 3.68 -8.12 -5.45
C PHE A 157 4.08 -9.39 -4.67
N GLN A 158 4.22 -9.24 -3.36
CA GLN A 158 4.37 -10.33 -2.41
C GLN A 158 3.23 -10.26 -1.40
N LYS A 159 2.41 -11.31 -1.36
CA LYS A 159 1.23 -11.38 -0.49
C LYS A 159 1.65 -11.42 0.98
N ILE A 160 0.98 -10.63 1.81
CA ILE A 160 1.02 -10.67 3.26
C ILE A 160 -0.44 -10.77 3.72
N LEU A 161 -0.80 -11.91 4.29
CA LEU A 161 -2.12 -12.09 4.87
C LEU A 161 -2.17 -11.37 6.22
N VAL A 162 -3.20 -10.55 6.40
CA VAL A 162 -3.45 -9.79 7.63
C VAL A 162 -4.71 -10.35 8.26
N GLU A 163 -4.52 -11.04 9.38
CA GLU A 163 -5.62 -11.65 10.12
C GLU A 163 -6.27 -10.63 11.07
N PRO A 164 -7.57 -10.79 11.40
CA PRO A 164 -8.19 -10.06 12.49
C PRO A 164 -7.42 -10.25 13.80
N THR A 165 -7.43 -9.24 14.65
CA THR A 165 -6.80 -9.35 15.98
C THR A 165 -7.58 -10.31 16.87
N SER A 166 -6.87 -11.08 17.68
CA SER A 166 -7.49 -11.89 18.73
C SER A 166 -8.06 -11.00 19.83
N ALA A 167 -9.05 -11.48 20.59
CA ALA A 167 -9.66 -10.70 21.68
C ALA A 167 -8.63 -10.15 22.70
N LYS A 168 -7.54 -10.89 22.94
CA LYS A 168 -6.44 -10.45 23.82
C LYS A 168 -5.66 -9.29 23.21
N GLU A 169 -5.33 -9.37 21.92
CA GLU A 169 -4.65 -8.29 21.19
C GLU A 169 -5.56 -7.06 21.06
N THR A 170 -6.84 -7.25 20.75
CA THR A 170 -7.82 -6.15 20.71
C THR A 170 -7.89 -5.44 22.06
N LEU A 171 -7.97 -6.18 23.18
CA LEU A 171 -7.97 -5.60 24.51
C LEU A 171 -6.69 -4.80 24.78
N GLN A 172 -5.53 -5.30 24.34
CA GLN A 172 -4.26 -4.59 24.47
C GLN A 172 -4.22 -3.32 23.62
N ILE A 173 -4.74 -3.36 22.40
CA ILE A 173 -4.88 -2.17 21.53
C ILE A 173 -5.75 -1.13 22.23
N LEU A 174 -6.94 -1.52 22.71
CA LEU A 174 -7.87 -0.64 23.42
C LEU A 174 -7.22 0.01 24.64
N LYS A 175 -6.46 -0.74 25.45
CA LYS A 175 -5.73 -0.19 26.60
C LYS A 175 -4.70 0.88 26.21
N ASN A 176 -4.04 0.73 25.07
CA ASN A 176 -3.00 1.67 24.61
C ASN A 176 -3.54 2.93 23.94
N ILE A 177 -4.77 2.87 23.41
CA ILE A 177 -5.43 4.03 22.79
C ILE A 177 -6.39 4.74 23.74
N LYS A 178 -6.76 4.12 24.87
CA LYS A 178 -7.72 4.68 25.84
C LYS A 178 -7.34 6.08 26.30
N ASP A 179 -6.06 6.38 26.55
CA ASP A 179 -5.68 7.71 27.04
C ASP A 179 -5.78 8.81 25.96
N LYS A 180 -6.00 8.41 24.70
CA LYS A 180 -6.17 9.32 23.57
C LYS A 180 -7.64 9.60 23.21
N TYR A 181 -8.59 8.85 23.80
CA TYR A 181 -10.03 8.90 23.48
C TYR A 181 -10.88 8.80 24.74
#